data_AF-A0A4U6RZF0-F1
#
_entry.id   AF-A0A4U6RZF0-F1
#
_cell.length_a   1.000
_cell.length_b   1.000
_cell.length_c   1.000
_cell.angle_alpha   90.00
_cell.angle_beta   90.00
_cell.angle_gamma   90.00
#
_symmetry.space_group_name_H-M   'P 1'
#
loop_
_entity.id
_entity.type
_entity.pdbx_description
1 polymer ?
#
loop_
_entity_poly.entity_id
_entity_poly.type
_entity_poly.pdbx_seq_one_letter_code
_entity_poly.pdbx_strand_id
1 'polypeptide(L)' 'MANNEIAYEIDDRKTVDQNLSALSAALKQIDDPLADVLEGVLSQLSLEIAPDQDALLDALYAATAPVEPQQTSSEEGSV' A
#
# COMPACT_ATOMS: atom_id res chain seq x y z
N MET A 1 -21.96 6.30 0.42
CA MET A 1 -20.50 6.12 0.41
C MET A 1 -20.12 6.06 -1.06
N ALA A 2 -19.38 7.05 -1.57
CA ALA A 2 -18.94 7.01 -2.96
C ALA A 2 -17.89 5.91 -3.07
N ASN A 3 -18.07 4.95 -3.98
CA ASN A 3 -16.99 4.06 -4.34
C ASN A 3 -15.95 4.93 -5.03
N ASN A 4 -14.83 5.20 -4.36
CA ASN A 4 -13.67 5.87 -4.95
C ASN A 4 -13.02 4.89 -5.94
N GLU A 5 -13.63 4.76 -7.12
CA GLU A 5 -13.06 3.99 -8.22
C GLU A 5 -12.01 4.84 -8.91
N ILE A 6 -10.76 4.41 -8.84
CA ILE A 6 -9.69 4.96 -9.65
C ILE A 6 -9.50 4.03 -10.84
N ALA A 7 -9.89 4.49 -12.03
CA ALA A 7 -9.62 3.77 -13.26
C ALA A 7 -8.11 3.84 -13.56
N TYR A 8 -7.45 2.69 -13.57
CA TYR A 8 -6.07 2.53 -14.03
C TYR A 8 -6.07 1.69 -15.31
N GLU A 9 -5.44 2.21 -16.36
CA GLU A 9 -5.23 1.51 -17.63
C GLU A 9 -3.73 1.34 -17.89
N ILE A 10 -3.37 0.18 -18.44
CA ILE A 10 -2.02 -0.07 -18.93
C ILE A 10 -1.83 0.71 -20.24
N ASP A 11 -0.78 1.51 -20.31
CA ASP A 11 -0.39 2.22 -21.52
C ASP A 11 0.71 1.42 -22.25
N ASP A 12 0.37 0.83 -23.40
CA ASP A 12 1.31 0.07 -24.24
C ASP A 12 2.47 0.94 -24.79
N ARG A 13 2.37 2.27 -24.68
CA ARG A 13 3.43 3.20 -25.09
C ARG A 13 4.45 3.44 -23.96
N LYS A 14 4.19 2.95 -22.76
CA LYS A 14 5.05 3.07 -21.58
C LYS A 14 5.79 1.77 -21.30
N THR A 15 6.94 1.90 -20.64
CA THR A 15 7.64 0.72 -20.10
C THR A 15 6.86 0.09 -18.95
N VAL A 16 7.21 -1.15 -18.59
CA VAL A 16 6.65 -1.83 -17.41
C VAL A 16 6.85 -0.96 -16.16
N ASP A 17 8.07 -0.49 -15.88
CA ASP A 17 8.37 0.43 -14.78
C ASP A 17 7.48 1.68 -14.73
N GLN A 18 7.23 2.29 -15.90
CA GLN A 18 6.39 3.49 -15.99
C GLN A 18 4.91 3.19 -15.70
N ASN A 19 4.41 2.04 -16.12
CA ASN A 19 3.07 1.57 -15.78
C ASN A 19 2.98 1.24 -14.28
N LEU A 20 3.95 0.50 -13.74
CA LEU A 20 4.00 0.17 -12.31
C LEU A 20 4.09 1.42 -11.41
N SER A 21 4.87 2.43 -11.80
CA SER A 21 4.95 3.70 -11.10
C SER A 21 3.60 4.43 -11.08
N ALA A 22 2.88 4.42 -12.22
CA ALA A 22 1.56 5.02 -12.32
C ALA A 22 0.52 4.27 -11.49
N LEU A 23 0.60 2.94 -11.42
CA LEU A 23 -0.24 2.10 -10.58
C LEU A 23 0.00 2.39 -9.08
N SER A 24 1.26 2.48 -8.63
CA SER A 24 1.58 2.85 -7.24
C SER A 24 1.00 4.22 -6.89
N ALA A 25 1.17 5.22 -7.77
CA ALA A 25 0.61 6.56 -7.56
C ALA A 25 -0.93 6.58 -7.52
N ALA A 26 -1.60 5.70 -8.27
CA ALA A 26 -3.04 5.52 -8.19
C ALA A 26 -3.45 4.88 -6.85
N LEU A 27 -2.74 3.82 -6.42
CA LEU A 27 -3.00 3.14 -5.15
C LEU A 27 -2.83 4.08 -3.95
N LYS A 28 -1.81 4.94 -3.93
CA LYS A 28 -1.57 5.93 -2.87
C LYS A 28 -2.75 6.88 -2.63
N GLN A 29 -3.55 7.15 -3.67
CA GLN A 29 -4.73 7.99 -3.55
C GLN A 29 -5.92 7.27 -2.88
N ILE A 30 -5.87 5.94 -2.80
CA ILE A 30 -6.89 5.10 -2.17
C ILE A 30 -6.44 4.71 -0.76
N ASP A 31 -5.23 4.18 -0.65
CA ASP A 31 -4.67 3.63 0.57
C ASP A 31 -3.13 3.72 0.50
N ASP A 32 -2.58 4.73 1.18
CA ASP A 32 -1.14 5.03 1.19
C ASP A 32 -0.30 3.89 1.84
N PRO A 33 -0.67 3.35 3.02
CA PRO A 33 0.00 2.18 3.60
C PRO A 33 0.03 0.95 2.69
N LEU A 34 -1.09 0.62 2.05
CA LEU A 34 -1.19 -0.52 1.15
C LEU A 34 -0.33 -0.30 -0.11
N ALA A 35 -0.33 0.92 -0.64
CA ALA A 35 0.44 1.26 -1.82
C ALA A 35 1.95 1.12 -1.60
N ASP A 36 2.47 1.52 -0.44
CA ASP A 36 3.90 1.37 -0.12
C ASP A 36 4.33 -0.11 -0.05
N VAL A 37 3.48 -0.98 0.50
CA VAL A 37 3.74 -2.44 0.50
C VAL A 37 3.78 -2.99 -0.92
N LEU A 38 2.79 -2.63 -1.73
CA LEU A 38 2.69 -3.11 -3.10
C LEU A 38 3.80 -2.54 -4.00
N GLU A 39 4.23 -1.29 -3.81
CA GLU A 39 5.32 -0.67 -4.58
C GLU A 39 6.62 -1.49 -4.51
N GLY A 40 6.96 -2.02 -3.34
CA GLY A 40 8.12 -2.90 -3.15
C GLY A 40 8.01 -4.19 -3.96
N VAL A 41 6.84 -4.82 -3.95
CA VAL A 41 6.59 -6.06 -4.72
C VAL A 41 6.58 -5.80 -6.22
N LEU A 42 5.92 -4.73 -6.65
CA LEU A 42 5.85 -4.36 -8.06
C LEU A 42 7.25 -4.08 -8.61
N SER A 43 8.12 -3.45 -7.82
CA SER A 43 9.53 -3.23 -8.19
C SER A 43 10.29 -4.54 -8.35
N GLN A 44 10.10 -5.52 -7.46
CA GLN A 44 10.70 -6.86 -7.60
C GLN A 44 10.19 -7.58 -8.85
N LEU A 45 8.91 -7.43 -9.15
CA LEU A 45 8.26 -8.04 -10.33
C LEU A 45 8.80 -7.44 -11.63
N SER A 46 9.09 -6.14 -11.68
CA SER A 46 9.76 -5.49 -12.82
C SER A 46 11.17 -6.04 -13.06
N LEU A 47 11.84 -6.49 -11.99
CA LEU A 47 13.19 -7.07 -12.03
C LEU A 47 13.19 -8.60 -12.21
N GLU A 48 12.02 -9.21 -12.45
CA GLU A 48 11.84 -10.67 -12.53
C GLU A 48 12.33 -11.41 -11.26
N ILE A 49 12.34 -10.72 -10.13
CA ILE A 49 12.70 -11.28 -8.82
C ILE A 49 11.44 -11.87 -8.20
N ALA A 50 11.50 -13.14 -7.82
CA ALA A 50 10.42 -13.78 -7.08
C ALA A 50 10.26 -13.09 -5.71
N PRO A 51 9.07 -12.53 -5.40
CA PRO A 51 8.85 -11.91 -4.11
C PRO A 51 8.82 -12.97 -3.00
N ASP A 52 9.32 -12.60 -1.83
CA ASP A 52 9.16 -13.38 -0.60
C ASP A 52 7.69 -13.29 -0.16
N GLN A 53 6.96 -14.39 -0.35
CA GLN A 53 5.52 -14.42 -0.13
C GLN A 53 5.16 -14.28 1.35
N ASP A 54 5.97 -14.82 2.27
CA ASP A 54 5.73 -14.71 3.71
C ASP A 54 5.95 -13.26 4.16
N ALA A 55 7.05 -12.65 3.74
CA ALA A 55 7.34 -11.24 4.04
C ALA A 55 6.28 -10.29 3.47
N LEU A 56 5.75 -10.60 2.28
CA LEU A 56 4.65 -9.85 1.67
C LEU A 56 3.36 -9.96 2.50
N LEU A 57 2.99 -11.16 2.92
CA LEU A 57 1.79 -11.37 3.74
C LEU A 57 1.89 -10.63 5.07
N ASP A 58 3.05 -10.69 5.73
CA ASP A 58 3.31 -9.95 6.96
C ASP A 58 3.19 -8.44 6.75
N ALA A 59 3.75 -7.91 5.65
CA ALA A 59 3.67 -6.48 5.32
C ALA A 59 2.23 -6.05 5.01
N LEU A 60 1.46 -6.85 4.27
CA LEU A 60 0.04 -6.58 4.00
C LEU A 60 -0.78 -6.61 5.28
N TYR A 61 -0.51 -7.54 6.19
CA TYR A 61 -1.18 -7.60 7.49
C TYR A 61 -0.87 -6.35 8.31
N ALA A 62 0.38 -5.90 8.35
CA ALA A 62 0.78 -4.69 9.05
C ALA A 62 0.15 -3.42 8.45
N ALA A 63 0.08 -3.31 7.13
CA ALA A 63 -0.50 -2.15 6.44
C ALA A 63 -2.02 -2.07 6.56
N THR A 64 -2.70 -3.22 6.65
CA THR A 64 -4.17 -3.28 6.76
C THR A 64 -4.67 -3.49 8.20
N ALA A 65 -3.74 -3.65 9.15
CA ALA A 65 -4.09 -3.77 10.56
C ALA A 65 -4.81 -2.50 11.02
N PRO A 66 -5.93 -2.63 11.76
CA PRO A 66 -6.57 -1.47 12.36
C PRO A 66 -5.56 -0.79 13.29
N VAL A 67 -5.25 0.47 13.01
CA VAL A 67 -4.49 1.31 13.93
C VAL A 67 -5.37 1.46 15.16
N GLU A 68 -5.07 0.69 16.20
CA GLU A 68 -5.77 0.78 17.48
C GLU A 68 -5.70 2.26 17.89
N PRO A 69 -6.83 2.96 18.09
CA PRO A 69 -6.78 4.34 18.53
C PRO A 69 -6.04 4.32 19.85
N GLN A 70 -4.85 4.91 19.88
CA GLN A 70 -4.09 5.08 21.11
C GLN A 70 -5.04 5.76 22.10
N GLN A 71 -5.57 4.98 23.04
CA GLN A 71 -6.24 5.53 24.20
C GLN A 71 -5.20 6.44 24.82
N THR A 72 -5.42 7.74 24.68
CA THR A 72 -4.72 8.75 25.45
C THR A 72 -4.98 8.35 26.91
N SER A 73 -4.00 7.72 27.56
CA SER A 73 -3.98 7.57 29.01
C SER A 73 -3.76 8.98 29.56
N SER A 74 -4.81 9.79 29.50
CA SER A 74 -4.96 10.95 30.36
C SER A 74 -5.28 10.40 31.74
N GLU A 75 -4.26 9.89 32.42
CA GLU A 75 -4.24 9.86 33.89
C GLU A 75 -4.05 11.30 34.37
N GLU A 76 -5.10 12.11 34.15
CA GLU A 76 -5.36 13.29 34.95
C GLU A 76 -6.29 12.86 36.08
N GLY A 77 -5.76 12.89 37.30
CA GLY A 77 -6.55 12.89 38.51
C GLY A 77 -6.41 11.64 39.37
N SER A 78 -5.50 11.69 40.33
CA SER A 78 -5.83 11.21 41.67
C SER A 78 -5.32 12.21 42.70
N VAL A 79 -6.30 12.60 43.53
CA VAL A 79 -6.33 13.51 44.67
C VAL A 79 -5.29 13.17 45.73
#